data_AF-A0A2M7ZU44-F1
#
_entry.id   AF-A0A2M7ZU44-F1
#
_cell.length_a   1.000
_cell.length_b   1.000
_cell.length_c   1.000
_cell.angle_alpha   90.00
_cell.angle_beta   90.00
_cell.angle_gamma   90.00
#
_symmetry.space_group_name_H-M   'P 1'
#
loop_
_entity.id
_entity.type
_entity.pdbx_description
1 polymer ?
#
loop_
_entity_poly.entity_id
_entity_poly.type
_entity_poly.pdbx_seq_one_letter_code
_entity_poly.pdbx_strand_id
1 'polypeptide(L)' 'MKLLSEKKIIFNGEVVEIIDEAGNQKAKILTAPQYLEVVLEENNDIHLGEKVSVDSKITINKISPLIEDN' A
#
# COMPACT_ATOMS: atom_id res chain seq x y z
N MET A 1 17.39 21.01 12.79
CA MET A 1 17.24 19.56 12.53
C MET A 1 15.77 19.28 12.29
N LYS A 2 15.34 18.92 11.07
CA LYS A 2 13.91 18.61 10.80
C LYS A 2 13.62 17.23 11.38
N LEU A 3 12.66 17.15 12.31
CA LEU A 3 12.21 15.88 12.87
C LEU A 3 11.39 15.16 11.80
N LEU A 4 11.99 14.19 11.12
CA LEU A 4 11.26 13.26 10.26
C LEU A 4 10.69 12.16 11.16
N SER A 5 9.37 12.00 11.19
CA SER A 5 8.74 10.91 11.92
C SER A 5 8.53 9.73 10.97
N GLU A 6 9.27 8.66 11.20
CA GLU A 6 8.97 7.36 10.58
C GLU A 6 7.82 6.70 11.32
N LYS A 7 6.80 6.27 10.58
CA LYS A 7 5.69 5.49 11.12
C LYS A 7 5.64 4.14 10.42
N LYS A 8 5.59 3.08 11.23
CA LYS A 8 5.26 1.74 10.78
C LYS A 8 3.74 1.68 10.55
N ILE A 9 3.33 1.27 9.36
CA ILE A 9 1.93 1.09 9.01
C ILE A 9 1.77 -0.30 8.43
N ILE A 10 0.75 -1.00 8.91
CA ILE A 10 0.39 -2.33 8.44
C ILE A 10 -0.91 -2.19 7.66
N PHE A 11 -0.86 -2.50 6.37
CA PHE A 11 -2.04 -2.58 5.52
C PHE A 11 -2.47 -4.03 5.44
N ASN A 12 -3.72 -4.32 5.79
CA ASN A 12 -4.31 -5.63 5.57
C ASN A 12 -5.33 -5.50 4.45
N GLY A 13 -5.33 -6.46 3.53
CA GLY A 13 -6.25 -6.42 2.41
C GLY A 13 -6.36 -7.74 1.68
N GLU A 14 -7.24 -7.75 0.69
CA GLU A 14 -7.50 -8.89 -0.18
C GLU A 14 -6.97 -8.58 -1.59
N VAL A 15 -6.33 -9.56 -2.21
CA VAL A 15 -5.84 -9.44 -3.58
C VAL A 15 -7.02 -9.51 -4.53
N VAL A 16 -7.33 -8.40 -5.19
CA VAL A 16 -8.50 -8.29 -6.07
C VAL A 16 -8.14 -8.32 -7.55
N GLU A 17 -6.88 -8.08 -7.89
CA GLU A 17 -6.42 -8.06 -9.27
C GLU A 17 -4.94 -8.43 -9.33
N ILE A 18 -4.60 -9.26 -10.30
CA ILE A 18 -3.22 -9.58 -10.67
C ILE A 18 -3.17 -9.30 -12.18
N ILE A 19 -2.47 -8.24 -12.59
CA ILE A 19 -2.41 -7.86 -14.01
C ILE A 19 -1.15 -8.45 -14.63
N ASP A 20 -1.34 -8.99 -15.84
CA ASP A 20 -0.36 -8.96 -16.92
C ASP A 20 -1.09 -9.01 -18.29
N GLU A 21 -0.80 -8.04 -19.19
CA GLU A 21 -0.88 -8.21 -20.66
C GLU A 21 0.46 -7.80 -21.37
N ALA A 22 1.55 -7.71 -20.60
CA ALA A 22 2.90 -7.27 -21.02
C ALA A 22 4.08 -8.02 -20.35
N GLY A 23 3.84 -9.07 -19.55
CA GLY A 23 4.81 -9.92 -18.85
C GLY A 23 5.04 -9.67 -17.35
N ASN A 24 4.47 -8.62 -16.74
CA ASN A 24 4.96 -8.11 -15.45
C ASN A 24 3.97 -8.32 -14.29
N GLN A 25 4.43 -8.92 -13.20
CA GLN A 25 3.60 -9.27 -12.04
C GLN A 25 3.30 -8.05 -11.13
N LYS A 26 2.05 -7.59 -11.12
CA LYS A 26 1.55 -6.57 -10.17
C LYS A 26 0.27 -7.03 -9.50
N ALA A 27 0.17 -6.83 -8.19
CA ALA A 27 -1.01 -7.15 -7.40
C ALA A 27 -1.70 -5.87 -6.89
N LYS A 28 -3.02 -5.79 -7.04
CA LYS A 28 -3.84 -4.78 -6.36
C LYS A 28 -4.46 -5.40 -5.11
N ILE A 29 -4.21 -4.76 -3.98
CA ILE A 29 -4.67 -5.16 -2.66
C ILE A 29 -5.75 -4.17 -2.23
N LEU A 30 -6.98 -4.65 -2.02
CA LEU A 30 -8.07 -3.83 -1.48
C LEU A 30 -7.84 -3.59 0.01
N THR A 31 -7.59 -2.33 0.40
CA THR A 31 -7.30 -1.91 1.79
C THR A 31 -8.25 -0.76 2.18
N ALA A 32 -9.23 -0.97 3.06
CA ALA A 32 -10.20 0.08 3.40
C ALA A 32 -9.49 1.39 3.84
N PRO A 33 -9.79 2.56 3.23
CA PRO A 33 -10.90 2.86 2.31
C PRO A 33 -10.60 2.80 0.80
N GLN A 34 -9.41 2.37 0.36
CA GLN A 34 -8.96 2.42 -1.05
C GLN A 34 -8.24 1.13 -1.49
N TYR A 35 -7.42 1.18 -2.54
CA TYR A 35 -6.58 0.08 -3.00
C TYR A 35 -5.10 0.46 -2.85
N LEU A 36 -4.26 -0.52 -2.53
CA LEU A 36 -2.81 -0.43 -2.57
C LEU A 36 -2.32 -1.24 -3.78
N GLU A 37 -1.66 -0.60 -4.74
CA GLU A 37 -0.97 -1.29 -5.84
C GLU A 37 0.44 -1.66 -5.39
N VAL A 38 0.79 -2.94 -5.51
CA VAL A 38 2.10 -3.48 -5.12
C VAL A 38 2.72 -4.19 -6.32
N VAL A 39 3.95 -3.83 -6.64
CA VAL A 39 4.77 -4.55 -7.63
C VAL A 39 5.39 -5.75 -6.93
N LEU A 40 5.21 -6.93 -7.49
CA LEU A 40 5.77 -8.15 -6.94
C LEU A 40 7.09 -8.46 -7.64
N GLU A 41 8.08 -8.88 -6.85
CA GLU A 41 9.28 -9.51 -7.40
C GLU A 41 8.92 -10.91 -7.92
N GLU A 42 9.65 -11.39 -8.94
CA GLU A 42 9.38 -12.59 -9.75
C GLU A 42 9.26 -13.93 -8.99
N ASN A 43 9.34 -13.93 -7.66
CA ASN A 43 9.29 -15.13 -6.81
C ASN A 43 8.16 -15.11 -5.76
N ASN A 44 7.23 -14.16 -5.84
CA ASN A 44 6.08 -14.12 -4.92
C ASN A 44 4.87 -14.81 -5.54
N ASP A 45 4.62 -16.07 -5.14
CA ASP A 45 3.38 -16.77 -5.46
C ASP A 45 2.21 -16.12 -4.70
N ILE A 46 1.44 -15.27 -5.38
CA ILE A 46 0.23 -14.63 -4.86
C ILE A 46 -0.97 -15.07 -5.71
N HIS A 47 -2.13 -15.23 -5.08
CA HIS A 47 -3.37 -15.63 -5.75
C HIS A 47 -4.50 -14.62 -5.49
N LEU A 48 -5.44 -14.56 -6.44
CA LEU A 48 -6.68 -13.79 -6.27
C LEU A 48 -7.47 -14.29 -5.05
N GLY A 49 -7.99 -13.36 -4.26
CA GLY A 49 -8.72 -13.64 -3.02
C GLY A 49 -7.84 -13.93 -1.80
N GLU A 50 -6.51 -13.97 -1.94
CA GLU A 50 -5.64 -14.13 -0.78
C GLU A 50 -5.66 -12.91 0.13
N LYS A 51 -5.60 -13.17 1.43
CA LYS A 51 -5.42 -12.13 2.44
C LYS A 51 -3.95 -11.87 2.64
N VAL A 52 -3.54 -10.62 2.47
CA VAL A 52 -2.15 -10.20 2.58
C VAL A 52 -2.00 -9.09 3.61
N SER A 53 -0.84 -9.09 4.27
CA SER A 53 -0.42 -8.04 5.20
C SER A 53 0.83 -7.38 4.65
N VAL A 54 0.74 -6.09 4.34
CA VAL A 54 1.84 -5.29 3.83
C VAL A 54 2.39 -4.44 4.96
N ASP A 55 3.60 -4.76 5.40
CA ASP A 55 4.35 -4.00 6.38
C ASP A 55 5.16 -2.90 5.65
N SER A 56 4.83 -1.64 5.89
CA SER A 56 5.47 -0.51 5.23
C SER A 56 5.90 0.56 6.22
N LYS A 57 6.95 1.29 5.84
CA LYS A 57 7.42 2.48 6.54
C LYS A 57 7.05 3.70 5.72
N ILE A 58 6.28 4.61 6.32
CA ILE A 58 5.95 5.90 5.70
C ILE A 58 6.71 6.99 6.44
N THR A 59 7.38 7.84 5.66
CA THR A 59 8.00 9.07 6.16
C THR A 59 7.00 10.21 6.02
N ILE A 60 6.54 10.74 7.15
CA ILE A 60 5.63 11.88 7.16
C ILE A 60 6.45 13.17 7.22
N ASN A 61 6.50 13.89 6.11
CA ASN A 61 7.27 15.13 6.00
C ASN A 61 6.55 16.36 6.56
N LYS A 62 5.22 16.36 6.52
CA LYS A 62 4.35 17.44 7.05
C LYS A 62 2.94 16.91 7.26
N ILE A 63 2.33 17.24 8.38
CA ILE A 63 0.88 17.10 8.60
C ILE A 63 0.33 18.52 8.69
N SER A 64 -0.47 18.93 7.72
CA SER A 64 -1.21 20.19 7.82
C SER A 64 -2.51 19.91 8.57
N PRO A 65 -2.83 20.64 9.64
CA PRO A 65 -4.17 20.58 10.21
C PRO A 65 -5.18 21.02 9.13
N LEU A 66 -6.35 20.38 9.09
CA LEU A 66 -7.49 20.95 8.37
C LEU A 66 -7.74 22.32 9.01
N ILE A 67 -7.50 23.39 8.24
CA ILE A 67 -7.98 24.71 8.63
C ILE A 67 -9.45 24.70 8.24
N GLU A 68 -10.35 24.54 9.21
CA GLU A 68 -11.73 24.96 9.03
C GLU A 68 -11.71 26.48 9.09
N ASP A 69 -11.72 27.12 7.91
CA ASP A 69 -11.98 28.56 7.82
C ASP A 69 -13.43 28.79 8.29
N ASN A 70 -13.58 29.39 9.48
CA ASN A 70 -14.85 29.95 9.95
C ASN A 70 -15.22 31.20 9.15
#